data_AF-A0A2R6E2X7-F1
#
_entry.id   AF-A0A2R6E2X7-F1
#
_cell.length_a   1.000
_cell.length_b   1.000
_cell.length_c   1.000
_cell.angle_alpha   90.00
_cell.angle_beta   90.00
_cell.angle_gamma   90.00
#
_symmetry.space_group_name_H-M   'P 1'
#
loop_
_entity.id
_entity.type
_entity.pdbx_description
1 polymer ?
#
loop_
_entity_poly.entity_id
_entity_poly.type
_entity_poly.pdbx_seq_one_letter_code
_entity_poly.pdbx_strand_id
1 'polypeptide(L)'
;MSSEIPPDEDPAMSPDDAFNIVGDDTRIQILQTLGEADEPLTYSELLNRIEYDSTNFHYHLKKLDGHFIHETDDGYTLRQAGGRVVKAILSGAVTEYPAIDRTPVETPCYLCEGDMEMGYRHEVVGLFCADCGGTRAETSETTRSDTRRDTSGCGGLDCYARASSR
;
A
#
# COMPACT_ATOMS: atom_id res chain seq x y z
N MET A 1 -9.81 -40.76 4.68
CA MET A 1 -9.59 -40.31 3.28
C MET A 1 -9.26 -38.83 3.38
N SER A 2 -7.97 -38.52 3.44
CA SER A 2 -7.50 -37.14 3.42
C SER A 2 -7.63 -36.65 1.99
N SER A 3 -8.53 -35.70 1.76
CA SER A 3 -8.54 -34.97 0.50
C SER A 3 -7.33 -34.07 0.51
N GLU A 4 -6.31 -34.45 -0.27
CA GLU A 4 -5.22 -33.55 -0.63
C GLU A 4 -5.85 -32.41 -1.44
N ILE A 5 -5.75 -31.19 -0.91
CA ILE A 5 -6.11 -29.98 -1.65
C ILE A 5 -5.05 -29.87 -2.75
N PRO A 6 -5.41 -29.95 -4.05
CA PRO A 6 -4.44 -29.77 -5.11
C PRO A 6 -3.80 -28.39 -4.95
N PRO A 7 -2.49 -28.24 -5.20
CA PRO A 7 -1.87 -26.92 -5.17
C PRO A 7 -2.65 -26.00 -6.12
N ASP A 8 -2.97 -24.80 -5.64
CA ASP A 8 -3.45 -23.70 -6.50
C ASP A 8 -2.33 -23.41 -7.51
N GLU A 9 -2.36 -24.09 -8.65
CA GLU A 9 -1.48 -23.83 -9.79
C GLU A 9 -2.02 -22.62 -10.58
N ASP A 10 -2.37 -21.53 -9.89
CA ASP A 10 -2.37 -20.24 -10.55
C ASP A 10 -0.90 -19.84 -10.71
N PRO A 11 -0.38 -19.75 -11.95
CA PRO A 11 1.04 -19.48 -12.16
C PRO A 11 1.37 -18.16 -11.46
N ALA A 12 2.30 -18.24 -10.51
CA ALA A 12 2.78 -17.07 -9.78
C ALA A 12 3.28 -16.04 -10.80
N MET A 13 2.56 -14.91 -10.90
CA MET A 13 2.93 -13.81 -11.75
C MET A 13 4.18 -13.14 -11.18
N SER A 14 5.17 -12.84 -12.04
CA SER A 14 6.34 -12.10 -11.60
C SER A 14 5.93 -10.66 -11.22
N PRO A 15 6.65 -9.99 -10.29
CA PRO A 15 6.36 -8.60 -9.95
C PRO A 15 6.40 -7.68 -11.18
N ASP A 16 7.38 -7.87 -12.07
CA ASP A 16 7.53 -7.05 -13.28
C ASP A 16 6.32 -7.21 -14.21
N ASP A 17 5.85 -8.45 -14.42
CA ASP A 17 4.67 -8.69 -15.25
C ASP A 17 3.40 -8.10 -14.61
N ALA A 18 3.28 -8.21 -13.29
CA ALA A 18 2.16 -7.64 -12.53
C ALA A 18 2.09 -6.12 -12.69
N PHE A 19 3.22 -5.42 -12.53
CA PHE A 19 3.28 -3.98 -12.71
C PHE A 19 3.12 -3.56 -14.18
N ASN A 20 3.65 -4.33 -15.14
CA ASN A 20 3.43 -4.07 -16.57
C ASN A 20 1.96 -4.21 -16.97
N ILE A 21 1.24 -5.16 -16.36
CA ILE A 21 -0.20 -5.27 -16.54
C ILE A 21 -0.87 -4.09 -15.84
N VAL A 22 -0.68 -3.86 -14.55
CA VAL A 22 -1.45 -2.84 -13.82
C VAL A 22 -1.15 -1.41 -14.26
N GLY A 23 0.07 -1.10 -14.71
CA GLY A 23 0.56 0.26 -15.00
C GLY A 23 -0.01 0.95 -16.24
N ASP A 24 -1.25 0.66 -16.61
CA ASP A 24 -1.97 1.25 -17.73
C ASP A 24 -3.26 1.89 -17.24
N ASP A 25 -3.48 3.13 -17.67
CA ASP A 25 -4.56 3.98 -17.15
C ASP A 25 -5.93 3.31 -17.25
N THR A 26 -6.23 2.68 -18.38
CA THR A 26 -7.51 1.98 -18.58
C THR A 26 -7.65 0.79 -17.65
N ARG A 27 -6.58 0.03 -17.43
CA ARG A 27 -6.60 -1.13 -16.51
C ARG A 27 -6.74 -0.70 -15.05
N ILE A 28 -6.14 0.42 -14.66
CA ILE A 28 -6.36 1.02 -13.34
C ILE A 28 -7.82 1.43 -13.18
N GLN A 29 -8.39 2.12 -14.17
CA GLN A 29 -9.81 2.53 -14.13
C GLN A 29 -10.74 1.32 -14.01
N ILE A 30 -10.50 0.24 -14.78
CA ILE A 30 -11.27 -1.01 -14.66
C ILE A 30 -11.22 -1.55 -13.22
N LEU A 31 -10.03 -1.65 -12.64
CA LEU A 31 -9.87 -2.17 -11.28
C LEU A 31 -10.58 -1.29 -10.24
N GLN A 32 -10.46 0.04 -10.36
CA GLN A 32 -11.16 0.98 -9.48
C GLN A 32 -12.68 0.86 -9.60
N THR A 33 -13.21 0.83 -10.83
CA THR A 33 -14.65 0.67 -11.09
C THR A 33 -15.19 -0.63 -10.51
N LEU A 34 -14.44 -1.74 -10.63
CA LEU A 34 -14.80 -3.01 -10.02
C LEU A 34 -14.69 -2.97 -8.48
N GLY A 35 -13.74 -2.21 -7.93
CA GLY A 35 -13.56 -2.05 -6.49
C GLY A 35 -14.64 -1.21 -5.80
N GLU A 36 -15.34 -0.38 -6.57
CA GLU A 36 -16.51 0.40 -6.11
C GLU A 36 -17.83 -0.36 -6.24
N ALA A 37 -17.85 -1.49 -6.96
CA ALA A 37 -19.05 -2.27 -7.20
C ALA A 37 -19.29 -3.29 -6.08
N ASP A 38 -20.51 -3.31 -5.55
CA ASP A 38 -20.93 -4.33 -4.57
C ASP A 38 -21.20 -5.70 -5.23
N GLU A 39 -21.53 -5.71 -6.52
CA GLU A 39 -21.89 -6.89 -7.31
C GLU A 39 -21.04 -6.99 -8.59
N PRO A 40 -20.90 -8.18 -9.19
CA PRO A 40 -20.22 -8.34 -10.48
C PRO A 40 -20.78 -7.41 -11.54
N LEU A 41 -19.90 -6.87 -12.39
CA LEU A 41 -20.30 -5.98 -13.49
C LEU A 41 -20.15 -6.69 -14.83
N THR A 42 -21.19 -6.65 -15.65
CA THR A 42 -21.10 -7.13 -17.03
C THR A 42 -20.14 -6.26 -17.85
N TYR A 43 -19.68 -6.79 -18.99
CA TYR A 43 -18.84 -6.05 -19.94
C TYR A 43 -19.43 -4.68 -20.30
N SER A 44 -20.73 -4.65 -20.60
CA SER A 44 -21.43 -3.42 -21.00
C SER A 44 -21.54 -2.41 -19.86
N GLU A 45 -21.76 -2.87 -18.62
CA GLU A 45 -21.81 -1.99 -17.45
C GLU A 45 -20.44 -1.38 -17.15
N LEU A 46 -19.36 -2.17 -17.23
CA LEU A 46 -18.00 -1.67 -17.09
C LEU A 46 -17.67 -0.64 -18.16
N LEU A 47 -17.94 -0.97 -19.43
CA LEU A 47 -17.67 -0.07 -20.56
C LEU A 47 -18.43 1.26 -20.41
N ASN A 48 -19.67 1.23 -19.91
CA ASN A 48 -20.47 2.43 -19.70
C ASN A 48 -19.99 3.33 -18.55
N ARG A 49 -19.27 2.76 -17.57
CA ARG A 49 -18.74 3.50 -16.40
C ARG A 49 -17.38 4.13 -16.65
N ILE A 50 -16.70 3.73 -17.73
CA ILE A 50 -15.32 4.14 -18.02
C ILE A 50 -15.34 5.08 -19.23
N GLU A 51 -14.73 6.25 -19.09
CA GLU A 51 -14.54 7.20 -20.19
C GLU A 51 -13.40 6.72 -21.12
N TYR A 52 -13.66 5.71 -21.95
CA TYR A 52 -12.66 5.11 -22.85
C TYR A 52 -13.19 4.81 -24.26
N ASP A 53 -12.31 4.88 -25.26
CA ASP A 53 -12.61 4.44 -26.62
C ASP A 53 -12.70 2.91 -26.67
N SER A 54 -13.92 2.40 -26.88
CA SER A 54 -14.27 0.97 -26.89
C SER A 54 -13.37 0.05 -27.73
N THR A 55 -12.60 0.59 -28.67
CA THR A 55 -11.84 -0.15 -29.69
C THR A 55 -10.88 -1.21 -29.12
N ASN A 56 -10.36 -1.05 -27.89
CA ASN A 56 -9.48 -2.03 -27.24
C ASN A 56 -9.92 -2.47 -25.83
N PHE A 57 -11.14 -2.14 -25.38
CA PHE A 57 -11.54 -2.42 -23.99
C PHE A 57 -11.46 -3.91 -23.61
N HIS A 58 -11.87 -4.80 -24.53
CA HIS A 58 -11.74 -6.24 -24.36
C HIS A 58 -10.29 -6.70 -24.15
N TYR A 59 -9.31 -6.05 -24.79
CA TYR A 59 -7.89 -6.35 -24.58
C TYR A 59 -7.46 -6.02 -23.14
N HIS A 60 -7.87 -4.87 -22.61
CA HIS A 60 -7.55 -4.47 -21.24
C HIS A 60 -8.16 -5.44 -20.21
N LEU A 61 -9.41 -5.86 -20.41
CA LEU A 61 -10.05 -6.88 -19.56
C LEU A 61 -9.34 -8.22 -19.61
N LYS A 62 -9.05 -8.73 -20.81
CA LYS A 62 -8.32 -9.99 -21.01
C LYS A 62 -6.95 -10.02 -20.33
N LYS A 63 -6.27 -8.87 -20.25
CA LYS A 63 -4.97 -8.76 -19.57
C LYS A 63 -5.08 -8.82 -18.04
N LEU A 64 -6.22 -8.41 -17.49
CA LEU A 64 -6.49 -8.44 -16.05
C LEU A 64 -7.04 -9.79 -15.58
N ASP A 65 -7.79 -10.47 -16.44
CA ASP A 65 -8.46 -11.72 -16.14
C ASP A 65 -7.46 -12.83 -15.76
N GLY A 66 -7.87 -13.67 -14.82
CA GLY A 66 -7.04 -14.71 -14.20
C GLY A 66 -6.27 -14.24 -12.97
N HIS A 67 -5.57 -13.09 -12.99
CA HIS A 67 -4.76 -12.68 -11.83
C HIS A 67 -5.41 -11.57 -11.00
N PHE A 68 -5.92 -10.52 -11.66
CA PHE A 68 -6.45 -9.33 -10.97
C PHE A 68 -7.97 -9.33 -10.90
N ILE A 69 -8.62 -9.89 -11.91
CA ILE A 69 -10.07 -10.04 -11.99
C ILE A 69 -10.41 -11.49 -12.34
N HIS A 70 -11.69 -11.83 -12.21
CA HIS A 70 -12.22 -13.08 -12.70
C HIS A 70 -13.57 -12.83 -13.39
N GLU A 71 -13.74 -13.37 -14.60
CA GLU A 71 -15.03 -13.46 -15.28
C GLU A 71 -15.88 -14.61 -14.70
N THR A 72 -17.10 -14.29 -14.28
CA THR A 72 -18.14 -15.23 -13.87
C THR A 72 -19.34 -15.13 -14.81
N ASP A 73 -20.34 -16.01 -14.62
CA ASP A 73 -21.59 -15.94 -15.39
C ASP A 73 -22.35 -14.62 -15.20
N ASP A 74 -22.17 -13.96 -14.05
CA ASP A 74 -22.84 -12.70 -13.69
C ASP A 74 -22.04 -11.45 -14.09
N GLY A 75 -20.76 -11.60 -14.46
CA GLY A 75 -19.89 -10.51 -14.87
C GLY A 75 -18.47 -10.62 -14.32
N TYR A 76 -17.74 -9.51 -14.32
CA TYR A 76 -16.38 -9.45 -13.81
C TYR A 76 -16.37 -9.02 -12.34
N THR A 77 -15.48 -9.64 -11.55
CA THR A 77 -15.23 -9.30 -10.15
C THR A 77 -13.73 -9.23 -9.85
N LEU A 78 -13.34 -8.52 -8.79
CA LEU A 78 -11.94 -8.46 -8.36
C LEU A 78 -11.50 -9.79 -7.74
N ARG A 79 -10.30 -10.23 -8.11
CA ARG A 79 -9.54 -11.19 -7.30
C ARG A 79 -8.79 -10.45 -6.19
N GLN A 80 -8.25 -11.21 -5.24
CA GLN A 80 -7.51 -10.65 -4.10
C GLN A 80 -6.36 -9.71 -4.54
N ALA A 81 -5.64 -10.06 -5.61
CA ALA A 81 -4.57 -9.22 -6.13
C ALA A 81 -5.09 -7.87 -6.66
N GLY A 82 -6.18 -7.86 -7.44
CA GLY A 82 -6.82 -6.63 -7.90
C GLY A 82 -7.31 -5.76 -6.74
N GLY A 83 -7.92 -6.37 -5.72
CA GLY A 83 -8.34 -5.65 -4.51
C GLY A 83 -7.19 -5.00 -3.74
N ARG A 84 -6.01 -5.62 -3.70
CA ARG A 84 -4.81 -5.01 -3.09
C ARG A 84 -4.34 -3.78 -3.86
N VAL A 85 -4.36 -3.83 -5.20
CA VAL A 85 -4.02 -2.69 -6.06
C VAL A 85 -4.97 -1.52 -5.78
N VAL A 86 -6.29 -1.77 -5.83
CA VAL A 86 -7.29 -0.72 -5.56
C VAL A 86 -7.11 -0.11 -4.18
N LYS A 87 -6.89 -0.94 -3.15
CA LYS A 87 -6.64 -0.46 -1.79
C LYS A 87 -5.40 0.41 -1.70
N ALA A 88 -4.30 0.03 -2.34
CA ALA A 88 -3.08 0.82 -2.36
C ALA A 88 -3.33 2.21 -2.97
N ILE A 89 -4.08 2.26 -4.08
CA ILE A 89 -4.45 3.52 -4.74
C ILE A 89 -5.35 4.38 -3.84
N LEU A 90 -6.45 3.83 -3.32
CA LEU A 90 -7.42 4.57 -2.49
C LEU A 90 -6.84 5.03 -1.15
N SER A 91 -5.88 4.29 -0.60
CA SER A 91 -5.18 4.68 0.63
C SER A 91 -4.15 5.80 0.43
N GLY A 92 -3.89 6.21 -0.82
CA GLY A 92 -2.81 7.12 -1.14
C GLY A 92 -1.42 6.52 -0.95
N ALA A 93 -1.28 5.25 -0.58
CA ALA A 93 0.02 4.62 -0.24
C ALA A 93 1.05 4.67 -1.37
N VAL A 94 0.62 4.86 -2.62
CA VAL A 94 1.50 4.92 -3.80
C VAL A 94 1.46 6.28 -4.53
N THR A 95 0.58 7.20 -4.10
CA THR A 95 0.34 8.48 -4.78
C THR A 95 0.45 9.70 -3.87
N GLU A 96 0.20 9.54 -2.57
CA GLU A 96 0.19 10.62 -1.59
C GLU A 96 1.47 10.61 -0.76
N TYR A 97 1.79 11.79 -0.21
CA TYR A 97 2.86 11.96 0.76
C TYR A 97 2.27 12.54 2.04
N PRO A 98 1.50 11.75 2.82
CA PRO A 98 0.80 12.27 3.97
C PRO A 98 1.81 12.81 4.99
N ALA A 99 1.51 13.99 5.52
CA ALA A 99 2.23 14.57 6.64
C ALA A 99 1.20 14.82 7.76
N ILE A 100 1.44 14.22 8.92
CA ILE A 100 0.67 14.51 10.13
C ILE A 100 1.51 15.47 10.96
N ASP A 101 0.95 16.66 11.20
CA ASP A 101 1.55 17.63 12.10
C ASP A 101 1.73 17.05 13.51
N ARG A 102 2.75 17.54 14.21
CA ARG A 102 3.10 17.04 15.53
C ARG A 102 1.92 17.18 16.48
N THR A 103 1.56 16.09 17.12
CA THR A 103 0.45 16.01 18.08
C THR A 103 0.98 15.49 19.42
N PRO A 104 0.64 16.11 20.57
CA PRO A 104 1.11 15.67 21.88
C PRO A 104 0.73 14.21 22.18
N VAL A 105 1.59 13.51 22.93
CA VAL A 105 1.35 12.14 23.42
C VAL A 105 1.60 12.02 24.92
N GLU A 106 0.97 11.03 25.55
CA GLU A 106 1.03 10.80 27.01
C GLU A 106 2.35 10.17 27.49
N THR A 107 3.39 10.17 26.66
CA THR A 107 4.71 9.61 27.00
C THR A 107 5.69 10.76 27.26
N PRO A 108 6.30 10.86 28.46
CA PRO A 108 7.28 11.91 28.72
C PRO A 108 8.62 11.61 28.03
N CYS A 109 9.40 12.66 27.80
CA CYS A 109 10.75 12.52 27.26
C CYS A 109 11.65 11.76 28.24
N TYR A 110 12.37 10.74 27.76
CA TYR A 110 13.31 9.98 28.59
C TYR A 110 14.56 10.77 29.01
N LEU A 111 14.85 11.91 28.37
CA LEU A 111 16.01 12.75 28.66
C LEU A 111 15.70 13.87 29.67
N CYS A 112 14.55 14.53 29.51
CA CYS A 112 14.21 15.73 30.27
C CYS A 112 12.82 15.69 30.93
N GLU A 113 12.09 14.59 30.79
CA GLU A 113 10.72 14.40 31.31
C GLU A 113 9.68 15.39 30.76
N GLY A 114 10.04 16.18 29.73
CA GLY A 114 9.15 17.12 29.05
C GLY A 114 8.15 16.45 28.11
N ASP A 115 7.27 17.26 27.54
CA ASP A 115 6.20 16.77 26.67
C ASP A 115 6.75 16.23 25.35
N MET A 116 6.23 15.08 24.93
CA MET A 116 6.54 14.47 23.63
C MET A 116 5.38 14.68 22.66
N GLU A 117 5.74 14.82 21.39
CA GLU A 117 4.81 14.91 20.27
C GLU A 117 5.11 13.80 19.26
N MET A 118 4.07 13.22 18.68
CA MET A 118 4.16 12.28 17.57
C MET A 118 3.88 13.02 16.26
N GLY A 119 4.69 12.79 15.24
CA GLY A 119 4.43 13.26 13.88
C GLY A 119 4.67 12.16 12.86
N TYR A 120 4.07 12.32 11.68
CA TYR A 120 4.32 11.47 10.53
C TYR A 120 4.85 12.34 9.41
N ARG A 121 6.09 12.09 8.96
CA ARG A 121 6.68 12.82 7.85
C ARG A 121 7.73 11.96 7.16
N HIS A 122 7.79 12.05 5.84
CA HIS A 122 8.67 11.21 5.02
C HIS A 122 8.52 9.72 5.33
N GLU A 123 7.27 9.28 5.45
CA GLU A 123 6.90 7.88 5.71
C GLU A 123 7.36 7.32 7.07
N VAL A 124 7.92 8.16 7.95
CA VAL A 124 8.40 7.75 9.27
C VAL A 124 7.52 8.35 10.37
N VAL A 125 7.05 7.48 11.26
CA VAL A 125 6.49 7.88 12.56
C VAL A 125 7.66 8.23 13.48
N GLY A 126 7.64 9.45 14.02
CA GLY A 126 8.65 9.90 14.98
C GLY A 126 8.04 10.48 16.23
N LEU A 127 8.67 10.23 17.37
CA LEU A 127 8.41 10.92 18.62
C LEU A 127 9.49 11.98 18.86
N PHE A 128 9.07 13.20 19.13
CA PHE A 128 9.92 14.38 19.30
C PHE A 128 9.59 15.07 20.63
N CYS A 129 10.61 15.41 21.41
CA CYS A 129 10.42 16.26 22.58
C CYS A 129 10.31 17.73 22.14
N ALA A 130 9.32 18.44 22.65
CA ALA A 130 9.13 19.87 22.38
C ALA A 130 10.23 20.75 23.02
N ASP A 131 10.88 20.25 24.09
CA ASP A 131 11.75 21.06 24.95
C ASP A 131 13.26 20.87 24.71
N CYS A 132 13.72 19.64 24.47
CA CYS A 132 15.16 19.32 24.47
C CYS A 132 15.69 18.76 23.14
N GLY A 133 14.84 18.58 22.13
CA GLY A 133 15.20 17.95 20.86
C GLY A 133 15.45 16.44 20.94
N GLY A 134 15.13 15.81 22.08
CA GLY A 134 15.14 14.36 22.23
C GLY A 134 14.22 13.69 21.21
N THR A 135 14.73 12.70 20.48
CA THR A 135 13.95 11.92 19.51
C THR A 135 13.92 10.45 19.88
N ARG A 136 12.81 9.80 19.52
CA ARG A 136 12.67 8.35 19.52
C ARG A 136 12.05 7.98 18.17
N ALA A 137 12.88 7.48 17.25
CA ALA A 137 12.38 6.90 16.02
C ALA A 137 11.78 5.53 16.38
N GLU A 138 10.49 5.34 16.11
CA GLU A 138 9.94 4.00 16.03
C GLU A 138 10.17 3.56 14.58
N THR A 139 11.13 2.66 14.37
CA THR A 139 11.31 2.05 13.06
C THR A 139 10.03 1.30 12.74
N SER A 140 9.25 1.83 11.81
CA SER A 140 8.02 1.23 11.32
C SER A 140 8.37 0.00 10.49
N GLU A 141 8.66 -1.11 11.17
CA GLU A 141 8.54 -2.48 10.68
C GLU A 141 8.87 -3.43 11.84
N THR A 142 7.84 -3.89 12.56
CA THR A 142 7.93 -5.16 13.29
C THR A 142 6.85 -6.06 12.75
N THR A 143 7.11 -6.62 11.57
CA THR A 143 6.59 -7.95 11.24
C THR A 143 7.15 -8.88 12.31
N ARG A 144 6.22 -9.50 13.04
CA ARG A 144 6.48 -10.39 14.16
C ARG A 144 7.40 -11.54 13.73
N SER A 145 8.31 -11.91 14.63
CA SER A 145 9.34 -12.97 14.58
C SER A 145 10.64 -12.63 13.85
N ASP A 146 11.69 -12.28 14.59
CA ASP A 146 12.64 -13.31 15.03
C ASP A 146 13.55 -12.84 16.16
N THR A 147 14.01 -13.82 16.94
CA THR A 147 14.67 -13.62 18.23
C THR A 147 16.18 -13.54 18.03
N ARG A 148 16.82 -12.38 18.17
CA ARG A 148 18.17 -12.25 18.73
C ARG A 148 18.58 -10.80 18.96
N ARG A 149 18.91 -10.53 20.22
CA ARG A 149 19.57 -9.32 20.69
C ARG A 149 20.98 -9.28 20.09
N ASP A 150 21.28 -8.28 19.26
CA ASP A 150 22.64 -7.78 19.12
C ASP A 150 22.62 -6.26 18.94
N THR A 151 23.18 -5.58 19.95
CA THR A 151 23.33 -4.13 20.01
C THR A 151 24.70 -3.77 19.50
N SER A 152 24.87 -3.64 18.18
CA SER A 152 26.08 -3.04 17.62
C SER A 152 25.81 -2.45 16.24
N GLY A 153 26.07 -1.15 16.09
CA GLY A 153 26.40 -0.56 14.79
C GLY A 153 25.27 0.22 14.11
N CYS A 154 25.58 1.48 13.83
CA CYS A 154 24.82 2.42 13.00
C CYS A 154 24.14 1.79 11.78
N GLY A 155 22.88 2.16 11.53
CA GLY A 155 22.25 2.07 10.21
C GLY A 155 20.75 2.32 10.31
N GLY A 156 20.12 3.19 9.53
CA GLY A 156 20.54 4.32 8.69
C GLY A 156 19.40 5.37 8.77
N LEU A 157 19.42 6.55 8.16
CA LEU A 157 20.39 7.24 7.31
C LEU A 157 21.00 8.40 8.13
N ASP A 158 22.27 8.70 7.85
CA ASP A 158 23.01 9.85 8.34
C ASP A 158 22.16 11.10 8.58
N CYS A 159 22.32 11.70 9.76
CA CYS A 159 22.65 13.12 9.85
C CYS A 159 21.93 14.06 8.86
N TYR A 160 20.59 14.04 8.78
CA TYR A 160 19.89 15.04 7.97
C TYR A 160 19.86 16.38 8.71
N ALA A 161 20.99 17.06 8.59
CA ALA A 161 21.26 18.47 8.82
C ALA A 161 21.14 18.98 10.27
N ARG A 162 22.31 19.00 10.94
CA ARG A 162 22.84 20.16 11.69
C ARG A 162 21.86 21.35 11.72
N ALA A 163 21.43 21.81 12.89
CA ALA A 163 22.27 22.75 13.64
C ALA A 163 23.10 23.67 12.72
N SER A 164 22.43 24.45 11.87
CA SER A 164 23.00 25.49 10.98
C SER A 164 21.83 26.29 10.41
N SER A 165 21.31 27.33 11.05
CA SER A 165 22.05 28.54 11.40
C SER A 165 21.31 29.38 12.45
N ARG A 166 21.93 29.50 13.64
CA ARG A 166 21.70 30.49 14.70
C ARG A 166 20.32 30.56 15.35
#